data_AF-A0A147K1V5-F1
#
_entry.id   AF-A0A147K1V5-F1
#
_cell.length_a   1.000
_cell.length_b   1.000
_cell.length_c   1.000
_cell.angle_alpha   90.00
_cell.angle_beta   90.00
_cell.angle_gamma   90.00
#
_symmetry.space_group_name_H-M   'P 1'
#
loop_
_entity.id
_entity.type
_entity.pdbx_description
1 polymer ?
#
loop_
_entity_poly.entity_id
_entity_poly.type
_entity_poly.pdbx_seq_one_letter_code
_entity_poly.pdbx_strand_id
1 'polypeptide(L)'
;MGGRNLAIVVVAIVIVVVIAAVAYIAIQTAAPPTPTASAIKLAAILPGPINDGGWNTLGFIALTEVENKTGVKYAYSEYVSMADAERVAREYIASGYNVILFHGGEYTSVALSMPKDFPDATFILVAAKMTDIPTNLWIIDQLSYNCTILK
;
A
#
# COMPACT_ATOMS: atom_id res chain seq x y z
N MET A 1 66.26 -18.47 3.18
CA MET A 1 64.97 -19.20 3.32
C MET A 1 63.73 -18.27 3.44
N GLY A 2 63.81 -16.95 3.14
CA GLY A 2 62.70 -16.01 3.37
C GLY A 2 61.78 -15.66 2.18
N GLY A 3 62.19 -15.92 0.93
CA GLY A 3 61.46 -15.41 -0.26
C GLY A 3 60.21 -16.21 -0.68
N ARG A 4 60.19 -17.52 -0.44
CA ARG A 4 59.09 -18.41 -0.86
C ARG A 4 57.81 -18.21 -0.02
N ASN A 5 57.96 -17.95 1.27
CA ASN A 5 56.83 -17.70 2.18
C ASN A 5 56.21 -16.32 1.93
N LEU A 6 57.04 -15.31 1.62
CA LEU A 6 56.57 -13.98 1.26
C LEU A 6 55.75 -13.99 -0.04
N ALA A 7 56.19 -14.74 -1.06
CA ALA A 7 55.46 -14.87 -2.32
C ALA A 7 54.09 -15.54 -2.13
N ILE A 8 54.00 -16.57 -1.28
CA ILE A 8 52.72 -17.27 -0.99
C ILE A 8 51.75 -16.33 -0.28
N VAL A 9 52.22 -15.54 0.70
CA VAL A 9 51.39 -14.58 1.43
C VAL A 9 50.87 -13.48 0.51
N VAL A 10 51.71 -12.95 -0.39
CA VAL A 10 51.30 -11.93 -1.36
C VAL A 10 50.25 -12.47 -2.32
N VAL A 11 50.43 -13.69 -2.84
CA VAL A 11 49.45 -14.33 -3.73
C VAL A 11 48.11 -14.58 -3.01
N ALA A 12 48.15 -15.03 -1.75
CA ALA A 12 46.94 -15.23 -0.96
C ALA A 12 46.17 -13.91 -0.73
N ILE A 13 46.88 -12.82 -0.43
CA ILE A 13 46.27 -11.48 -0.25
C ILE A 13 45.62 -11.00 -1.55
N VAL A 14 46.30 -11.16 -2.69
CA VAL A 14 45.75 -10.78 -4.01
C VAL A 14 44.47 -11.56 -4.32
N ILE A 15 44.46 -12.88 -4.04
CA ILE A 15 43.27 -13.71 -4.25
C ILE A 15 42.10 -13.26 -3.37
N VAL A 16 42.33 -12.95 -2.10
CA VAL A 16 41.29 -12.46 -1.18
C VAL A 16 40.73 -11.12 -1.65
N VAL A 17 41.59 -10.20 -2.11
CA VAL A 17 41.16 -8.89 -2.64
C VAL A 17 40.35 -9.04 -3.91
N VAL A 18 40.72 -9.96 -4.81
CA VAL A 18 39.97 -10.24 -6.04
C VAL A 18 38.60 -10.83 -5.71
N ILE A 19 38.51 -11.79 -4.79
CA ILE A 19 37.23 -12.37 -4.36
C ILE A 19 36.32 -11.30 -3.74
N ALA A 20 36.87 -10.44 -2.88
CA ALA A 20 36.12 -9.35 -2.27
C ALA A 20 35.62 -8.34 -3.30
N ALA A 21 36.45 -8.00 -4.30
CA ALA A 21 36.06 -7.10 -5.40
C ALA A 21 34.95 -7.71 -6.28
N VAL A 22 35.04 -9.00 -6.60
CA VAL A 22 34.00 -9.71 -7.37
C VAL A 22 32.69 -9.78 -6.60
N ALA A 23 32.74 -10.08 -5.30
CA ALA A 23 31.55 -10.09 -4.45
C ALA A 23 30.90 -8.70 -4.33
N TYR A 24 31.71 -7.65 -4.20
CA TYR A 24 31.23 -6.27 -4.15
C TYR A 24 30.52 -5.84 -5.44
N ILE A 25 31.08 -6.20 -6.60
CA ILE A 25 30.45 -5.93 -7.90
C ILE A 25 29.14 -6.72 -8.06
N ALA A 26 29.10 -7.99 -7.63
CA ALA A 26 27.90 -8.82 -7.73
C ALA A 26 26.71 -8.24 -6.93
N ILE A 27 26.97 -7.68 -5.74
CA ILE A 27 25.95 -7.05 -4.89
C ILE A 27 25.41 -5.77 -5.55
N GLN A 28 26.27 -4.99 -6.21
CA GLN A 28 25.88 -3.75 -6.88
C GLN A 28 25.06 -3.98 -8.17
N THR A 29 25.22 -5.14 -8.81
CA THR A 29 24.49 -5.51 -10.03
C THR A 29 23.21 -6.30 -9.76
N ALA A 30 22.92 -6.64 -8.51
CA ALA A 30 21.66 -7.25 -8.14
C ALA A 30 20.54 -6.22 -8.35
N ALA A 31 19.78 -6.39 -9.42
CA ALA A 31 18.58 -5.59 -9.65
C ALA A 31 17.69 -5.70 -8.40
N PRO A 32 17.18 -4.58 -7.86
CA PRO A 32 16.22 -4.65 -6.76
C PRO A 32 15.08 -5.58 -7.18
N PRO A 33 14.58 -6.44 -6.28
CA PRO A 33 13.48 -7.33 -6.60
C PRO A 33 12.32 -6.48 -7.12
N THR A 34 11.94 -6.69 -8.37
CA THR A 34 10.76 -6.05 -8.95
C THR A 34 9.57 -6.46 -8.08
N PRO A 35 8.84 -5.52 -7.46
CA PRO A 35 7.62 -5.87 -6.73
C PRO A 35 6.72 -6.59 -7.71
N THR A 36 6.46 -7.88 -7.46
CA THR A 36 5.40 -8.57 -8.17
C THR A 36 4.13 -7.85 -7.75
N ALA A 37 3.45 -7.17 -8.68
CA ALA A 37 2.25 -6.41 -8.37
C ALA A 37 1.23 -7.37 -7.76
N SER A 38 1.09 -7.34 -6.43
CA SER A 38 0.13 -8.16 -5.71
C SER A 38 -1.26 -7.89 -6.29
N ALA A 39 -2.02 -8.96 -6.55
CA ALA A 39 -3.39 -8.83 -7.03
C ALA A 39 -4.15 -7.85 -6.12
N ILE A 40 -4.77 -6.83 -6.73
CA ILE A 40 -5.49 -5.79 -5.99
C ILE A 40 -6.69 -6.44 -5.30
N LYS A 41 -6.80 -6.24 -3.98
CA LYS A 41 -7.90 -6.67 -3.13
C LYS A 41 -8.40 -5.46 -2.33
N LEU A 42 -9.65 -5.08 -2.61
CA LEU A 42 -10.27 -3.88 -2.06
C LEU A 42 -11.15 -4.20 -0.85
N ALA A 43 -11.00 -3.47 0.24
CA ALA A 43 -11.91 -3.52 1.38
C ALA A 43 -12.56 -2.16 1.59
N ALA A 44 -13.88 -2.13 1.72
CA ALA A 44 -14.63 -0.90 1.99
C ALA A 44 -15.20 -0.88 3.40
N ILE A 45 -15.06 0.26 4.07
CA ILE A 45 -15.56 0.51 5.42
C ILE A 45 -16.65 1.57 5.31
N LEU A 46 -17.87 1.18 5.67
CA LEU A 46 -19.07 2.00 5.53
C LEU A 46 -19.67 2.33 6.91
N PRO A 47 -20.12 3.58 7.12
CA PRO A 47 -20.70 4.00 8.41
C PRO A 47 -22.13 3.48 8.62
N GLY A 48 -22.82 3.08 7.55
CA GLY A 48 -24.19 2.62 7.57
C GLY A 48 -24.43 1.44 6.61
N PRO A 49 -25.69 1.03 6.44
CA PRO A 49 -26.01 -0.14 5.64
C PRO A 49 -26.01 0.17 4.14
N ILE A 50 -25.58 -0.79 3.32
CA ILE A 50 -25.54 -0.68 1.85
C ILE A 50 -26.92 -0.52 1.21
N ASN A 51 -28.01 -0.77 1.94
CA ASN A 51 -29.39 -0.63 1.46
C ASN A 51 -30.10 0.60 2.07
N ASP A 52 -29.35 1.59 2.55
CA ASP A 52 -29.90 2.87 3.05
C ASP A 52 -30.64 3.71 2.00
N GLY A 53 -30.57 3.32 0.72
CA GLY A 53 -31.21 4.03 -0.39
C GLY A 53 -30.52 5.34 -0.75
N GLY A 54 -29.33 5.59 -0.21
CA GLY A 54 -28.62 6.85 -0.32
C GLY A 54 -27.11 6.66 -0.38
N TRP A 55 -26.40 7.23 0.59
CA TRP A 55 -24.95 7.36 0.55
C TRP A 55 -24.22 6.02 0.48
N ASN A 56 -24.57 5.08 1.35
CA ASN A 56 -23.90 3.78 1.38
C ASN A 56 -24.33 2.89 0.21
N THR A 57 -25.59 3.01 -0.23
CA THR A 57 -26.05 2.38 -1.48
C THR A 57 -25.21 2.81 -2.68
N LEU A 58 -24.93 4.11 -2.84
CA LEU A 58 -24.07 4.60 -3.92
C LEU A 58 -22.64 4.07 -3.82
N GLY A 59 -22.07 4.04 -2.60
CA GLY A 59 -20.76 3.44 -2.37
C GLY A 59 -20.71 1.96 -2.78
N PHE A 60 -21.72 1.19 -2.39
CA PHE A 60 -21.81 -0.24 -2.73
C PHE A 60 -21.99 -0.49 -4.23
N ILE A 61 -22.80 0.33 -4.92
CA ILE A 61 -22.94 0.30 -6.38
C ILE A 61 -21.58 0.55 -7.04
N ALA A 62 -20.81 1.53 -6.55
CA ALA A 62 -19.48 1.82 -7.09
C ALA A 62 -18.51 0.64 -6.91
N LEU A 63 -18.54 -0.07 -5.78
CA LEU A 63 -17.73 -1.28 -5.57
C LEU A 63 -18.09 -2.38 -6.58
N THR A 64 -19.38 -2.59 -6.79
CA THR A 64 -19.90 -3.56 -7.77
C THR A 64 -19.43 -3.20 -9.19
N GLU A 65 -19.50 -1.93 -9.56
CA GLU A 65 -19.03 -1.44 -10.86
C GLU A 65 -17.51 -1.59 -11.03
N VAL A 66 -16.73 -1.39 -9.97
CA VAL A 66 -15.28 -1.62 -9.99
C VAL A 66 -14.99 -3.10 -10.27
N GLU A 67 -15.65 -4.02 -9.58
CA GLU A 67 -15.50 -5.46 -9.85
C GLU A 67 -15.87 -5.79 -11.29
N ASN A 68 -17.02 -5.32 -11.77
CA ASN A 68 -17.51 -5.60 -13.12
C ASN A 68 -16.56 -5.09 -14.22
N LYS A 69 -15.94 -3.92 -14.01
CA LYS A 69 -15.07 -3.27 -15.02
C LYS A 69 -13.62 -3.72 -14.96
N THR A 70 -13.13 -4.11 -13.79
CA THR A 70 -11.70 -4.35 -13.55
C THR A 70 -11.37 -5.77 -13.10
N GLY A 71 -12.37 -6.54 -12.65
CA GLY A 71 -12.18 -7.85 -12.04
C GLY A 71 -11.62 -7.81 -10.61
N VAL A 72 -11.39 -6.62 -10.04
CA VAL A 72 -10.90 -6.45 -8.67
C VAL A 72 -11.97 -6.94 -7.70
N LYS A 73 -11.59 -7.91 -6.87
CA LYS A 73 -12.45 -8.42 -5.80
C LYS A 73 -12.51 -7.45 -4.64
N TYR A 74 -13.71 -7.26 -4.10
CA TYR A 74 -13.93 -6.43 -2.93
C TYR A 74 -14.55 -7.22 -1.77
N ALA A 75 -14.34 -6.71 -0.57
CA ALA A 75 -15.13 -7.01 0.62
C ALA A 75 -15.58 -5.70 1.26
N TYR A 76 -16.55 -5.75 2.16
CA TYR A 76 -17.05 -4.56 2.83
C TYR A 76 -17.55 -4.86 4.24
N SER A 77 -17.53 -3.84 5.09
CA SER A 77 -18.13 -3.84 6.42
C SER A 77 -19.08 -2.67 6.57
N GLU A 78 -20.29 -2.93 7.04
CA GLU A 78 -21.33 -1.94 7.34
C GLU A 78 -21.32 -1.56 8.83
N TYR A 79 -21.93 -0.43 9.16
CA TYR A 79 -22.09 0.06 10.54
C TYR A 79 -20.78 0.24 11.32
N VAL A 80 -19.69 0.58 10.63
CA VAL A 80 -18.38 0.76 11.27
C VAL A 80 -18.29 2.16 11.87
N SER A 81 -18.21 2.23 13.20
CA SER A 81 -18.03 3.50 13.90
C SER A 81 -16.66 4.13 13.61
N MET A 82 -16.53 5.45 13.80
CA MET A 82 -15.23 6.13 13.70
C MET A 82 -14.16 5.50 14.61
N ALA A 83 -14.56 5.04 15.80
CA ALA A 83 -13.67 4.43 16.78
C ALA A 83 -13.19 3.02 16.36
N ASP A 84 -14.01 2.30 15.59
CA ASP A 84 -13.70 0.95 15.12
C ASP A 84 -12.96 0.91 13.78
N ALA A 85 -13.02 1.99 13.00
CA ALA A 85 -12.54 2.04 11.63
C ALA A 85 -11.08 1.59 11.47
N GLU A 86 -10.19 2.02 12.38
CA GLU A 86 -8.78 1.62 12.32
C GLU A 86 -8.61 0.13 12.57
N ARG A 87 -9.28 -0.41 13.59
CA ARG A 87 -9.22 -1.84 13.92
C ARG A 87 -9.69 -2.69 12.73
N VAL A 88 -10.83 -2.34 12.15
CA VAL A 88 -11.41 -3.04 10.99
C VAL A 88 -10.47 -2.95 9.77
N ALA A 89 -9.88 -1.78 9.50
CA ALA A 89 -8.91 -1.63 8.43
C ALA A 89 -7.66 -2.51 8.63
N ARG A 90 -7.14 -2.58 9.86
CA ARG A 90 -6.00 -3.46 10.20
C ARG A 90 -6.34 -4.94 10.00
N GLU A 91 -7.56 -5.36 10.35
CA GLU A 91 -8.05 -6.73 10.13
C GLU A 91 -8.10 -7.09 8.63
N TYR A 92 -8.54 -6.17 7.77
CA TYR A 92 -8.50 -6.35 6.33
C TYR A 92 -7.08 -6.43 5.79
N ILE A 93 -6.18 -5.55 6.21
CA ILE A 93 -4.78 -5.58 5.81
C ILE A 93 -4.13 -6.91 6.21
N ALA A 94 -4.37 -7.37 7.45
CA ALA A 94 -3.91 -8.67 7.92
C ALA A 94 -4.48 -9.85 7.10
N SER A 95 -5.67 -9.68 6.51
CA SER A 95 -6.32 -10.64 5.60
C SER A 95 -5.85 -10.52 4.14
N GLY A 96 -4.81 -9.71 3.89
CA GLY A 96 -4.17 -9.54 2.59
C GLY A 96 -4.91 -8.58 1.65
N TYR A 97 -5.76 -7.68 2.17
CA TYR A 97 -6.31 -6.58 1.39
C TYR A 97 -5.28 -5.44 1.34
N ASN A 98 -5.05 -4.91 0.14
CA ASN A 98 -4.02 -3.88 -0.10
C ASN A 98 -4.60 -2.55 -0.57
N VAL A 99 -5.92 -2.46 -0.72
CA VAL A 99 -6.63 -1.19 -0.92
C VAL A 99 -7.74 -1.09 0.13
N ILE A 100 -7.69 -0.04 0.95
CA ILE A 100 -8.67 0.24 2.01
C ILE A 100 -9.43 1.51 1.65
N LEU A 101 -10.75 1.39 1.46
CA LEU A 101 -11.65 2.50 1.18
C LEU A 101 -12.46 2.85 2.43
N PHE A 102 -12.34 4.09 2.87
CA PHE A 102 -13.16 4.70 3.90
C PHE A 102 -14.28 5.52 3.25
N HIS A 103 -15.53 5.07 3.35
CA HIS A 103 -16.68 5.67 2.66
C HIS A 103 -17.38 6.74 3.51
N GLY A 104 -16.68 7.83 3.80
CA GLY A 104 -17.22 8.94 4.56
C GLY A 104 -16.14 9.86 5.12
N GLY A 105 -16.43 11.17 5.17
CA GLY A 105 -15.50 12.18 5.67
C GLY A 105 -15.19 12.03 7.16
N GLU A 106 -16.05 11.37 7.92
CA GLU A 106 -15.83 11.05 9.34
C GLU A 106 -14.58 10.20 9.59
N TYR A 107 -14.12 9.45 8.59
CA TYR A 107 -12.92 8.62 8.69
C TYR A 107 -11.62 9.37 8.39
N THR A 108 -11.66 10.69 8.18
CA THR A 108 -10.48 11.51 7.83
C THR A 108 -9.30 11.27 8.76
N SER A 109 -9.53 11.25 10.08
CA SER A 109 -8.46 11.08 11.06
C SER A 109 -7.74 9.73 10.91
N VAL A 110 -8.46 8.65 10.65
CA VAL A 110 -7.86 7.31 10.48
C VAL A 110 -7.22 7.16 9.11
N ALA A 111 -7.84 7.70 8.07
CA ALA A 111 -7.29 7.66 6.70
C ALA A 111 -5.95 8.40 6.59
N LEU A 112 -5.73 9.45 7.40
CA LEU A 112 -4.47 10.17 7.47
C LEU A 112 -3.40 9.50 8.35
N SER A 113 -3.81 8.73 9.37
CA SER A 113 -2.87 8.13 10.33
C SER A 113 -2.29 6.79 9.88
N MET A 114 -3.07 5.97 9.17
CA MET A 114 -2.66 4.62 8.76
C MET A 114 -1.58 4.56 7.66
N PRO A 115 -1.52 5.47 6.67
CA PRO A 115 -0.57 5.38 5.56
C PRO A 115 0.89 5.23 5.98
N LYS A 116 1.30 5.85 7.10
CA LYS A 116 2.66 5.73 7.67
C LYS A 116 2.97 4.34 8.24
N ASP A 117 1.96 3.66 8.76
CA ASP A 117 2.11 2.34 9.39
C ASP A 117 2.03 1.22 8.34
N PHE A 118 1.42 1.51 7.18
CA PHE A 118 1.15 0.56 6.10
C PHE A 118 1.55 1.13 4.73
N PRO A 119 2.85 1.29 4.45
CA PRO A 119 3.32 1.88 3.19
C PRO A 119 2.96 1.03 1.96
N ASP A 120 2.75 -0.27 2.13
CA ASP A 120 2.38 -1.21 1.05
C ASP A 120 0.87 -1.25 0.77
N ALA A 121 0.05 -0.60 1.61
CA ALA A 121 -1.38 -0.48 1.40
C ALA A 121 -1.72 0.89 0.81
N THR A 122 -2.69 0.90 -0.11
CA THR A 122 -3.30 2.12 -0.63
C THR A 122 -4.56 2.43 0.16
N PHE A 123 -4.73 3.69 0.54
CA PHE A 123 -5.92 4.17 1.24
C PHE A 123 -6.72 5.09 0.33
N ILE A 124 -8.05 5.02 0.42
CA ILE A 124 -8.98 5.88 -0.30
C ILE A 124 -9.94 6.47 0.73
N LEU A 125 -10.15 7.78 0.71
CA LEU A 125 -11.12 8.48 1.55
C LEU A 125 -12.15 9.19 0.68
N VAL A 126 -13.42 8.89 0.89
CA VAL A 126 -14.53 9.49 0.15
C VAL A 126 -15.16 10.62 0.96
N ALA A 127 -15.59 11.69 0.27
CA ALA A 127 -16.27 12.85 0.83
C ALA A 127 -15.41 13.68 1.80
N ALA A 128 -14.14 13.87 1.46
CA ALA A 128 -13.25 14.79 2.15
C ALA A 128 -12.58 15.75 1.16
N LYS A 129 -12.11 16.90 1.67
CA LYS A 129 -11.32 17.86 0.91
C LYS A 129 -10.16 18.37 1.76
N MET A 130 -8.94 18.11 1.31
CA MET A 130 -7.73 18.53 1.99
C MET A 130 -6.58 18.69 0.99
N THR A 131 -5.59 19.48 1.38
CA THR A 131 -4.35 19.74 0.64
C THR A 131 -3.22 19.30 1.57
N ASP A 132 -2.26 18.54 1.05
CA ASP A 132 -1.22 17.81 1.82
C ASP A 132 -1.68 16.46 2.38
N ILE A 133 -1.54 15.40 1.58
CA ILE A 133 -1.92 14.02 1.94
C ILE A 133 -0.74 13.07 1.77
N PRO A 134 -0.67 11.96 2.55
CA PRO A 134 0.34 10.93 2.35
C PRO A 134 0.30 10.35 0.93
N THR A 135 1.46 9.94 0.41
CA THR A 135 1.61 9.46 -0.99
C THR A 135 0.74 8.24 -1.36
N ASN A 136 0.39 7.41 -0.37
CA ASN A 136 -0.47 6.24 -0.52
C ASN A 136 -1.91 6.48 -0.01
N LEU A 137 -2.33 7.74 0.14
CA LEU A 137 -3.72 8.13 0.40
C LEU A 137 -4.30 8.86 -0.81
N TRP A 138 -5.51 8.48 -1.19
CA TRP A 138 -6.27 9.07 -2.30
C TRP A 138 -7.59 9.63 -1.77
N ILE A 139 -8.05 10.74 -2.34
CA ILE A 139 -9.29 11.38 -1.90
C ILE A 139 -10.25 11.51 -3.07
N ILE A 140 -11.50 11.13 -2.82
CA ILE A 140 -12.63 11.34 -3.72
C ILE A 140 -13.50 12.44 -3.11
N ASP A 141 -13.39 13.66 -3.64
CA ASP A 141 -14.21 14.80 -3.23
C ASP A 141 -15.65 14.65 -3.75
N GLN A 142 -16.62 15.01 -2.91
CA GLN A 142 -18.06 14.98 -3.21
C GLN A 142 -18.53 16.25 -3.93
N LEU A 143 -17.79 17.37 -3.82
CA LEU A 143 -18.21 18.69 -4.29
C LEU A 143 -17.66 19.09 -5.66
N SER A 144 -16.75 18.30 -6.23
CA SER A 144 -16.25 18.53 -7.58
C SER A 144 -16.79 17.43 -8.50
N TYR A 145 -17.64 17.80 -9.46
CA TYR A 145 -18.05 16.96 -10.60
C TYR A 145 -16.87 16.45 -11.47
N ASN A 146 -15.64 16.76 -11.07
CA ASN A 146 -14.41 16.16 -11.54
C ASN A 146 -13.87 15.27 -10.43
N CYS A 147 -13.77 13.96 -10.70
CA CYS A 147 -12.90 13.05 -9.94
C CYS A 147 -11.46 13.56 -10.05
N THR A 148 -11.10 14.55 -9.23
CA THR A 148 -9.76 15.08 -9.20
C THR A 148 -8.98 14.12 -8.32
N ILE A 149 -8.27 13.20 -8.96
CA ILE A 149 -7.19 12.47 -8.33
C ILE A 149 -6.18 13.52 -7.86
N LEU A 150 -6.27 13.90 -6.59
CA LEU A 150 -5.26 14.70 -5.95
C LEU A 150 -4.11 13.74 -5.61
N LYS A 151 -2.99 13.92 -6.30
CA LYS A 151 -1.68 13.43 -5.86
C LYS A 151 -1.00 14.53 -5.06
#